data_AF-A0A7C8CSP3-F1
#
_entry.id   AF-A0A7C8CSP3-F1
#
_cell.length_a   1.000
_cell.length_b   1.000
_cell.length_c   1.000
_cell.angle_alpha   90.00
_cell.angle_beta   90.00
_cell.angle_gamma   90.00
#
_symmetry.space_group_name_H-M   'P 1'
#
loop_
_entity.id
_entity.type
_entity.pdbx_description
1 polymer ?
#
loop_
_entity_poly.entity_id
_entity_poly.type
_entity_poly.pdbx_seq_one_letter_code
_entity_poly.pdbx_strand_id
1 'polypeptide(L)'
;MKVGWFTIILGLTIFTTGAFRPLLVKTAAVADPLLILLVWFALVDRWPRIVVVLSVICTYRLSGGISTPLEVVAPLLLVLIAVRGLRQLLDPYHPWKRFQIVIPALLLGAVLQEFILAGSLPTISFMFDSCWIVALFVALLFPVLDLTTPLLRSARFPL
;
A
#
# COMPACT_ATOMS: atom_id res chain seq x y z
N MET A 1 7.68 -21.32 4.20
CA MET A 1 6.63 -20.47 3.59
C MET A 1 5.94 -21.26 2.49
N LYS A 2 4.63 -21.14 2.32
CA LYS A 2 3.98 -21.59 1.08
C LYS A 2 4.18 -20.49 0.04
N VAL A 3 5.34 -20.50 -0.64
CA VAL A 3 5.72 -19.52 -1.67
C VAL A 3 4.59 -19.32 -2.68
N GLY A 4 3.87 -20.40 -3.02
CA GLY A 4 2.72 -20.36 -3.92
C GLY A 4 1.60 -19.39 -3.51
N TRP A 5 1.23 -19.29 -2.22
CA TRP A 5 0.17 -18.35 -1.81
C TRP A 5 0.62 -16.90 -1.87
N PHE A 6 1.87 -16.63 -1.52
CA PHE A 6 2.46 -15.31 -1.64
C PHE A 6 2.48 -14.84 -3.11
N THR A 7 2.90 -15.72 -4.03
CA THR A 7 2.93 -15.40 -5.46
C THR A 7 1.53 -15.24 -6.04
N ILE A 8 0.54 -16.04 -5.60
CA ILE A 8 -0.86 -15.91 -6.01
C ILE A 8 -1.42 -14.55 -5.57
N ILE A 9 -1.26 -14.17 -4.30
CA ILE A 9 -1.78 -12.89 -3.79
C ILE A 9 -1.12 -11.73 -4.53
N LEU A 10 0.20 -11.75 -4.66
CA LEU A 10 0.96 -10.73 -5.40
C LEU A 10 0.48 -10.62 -6.85
N GLY A 11 0.33 -11.75 -7.56
CA GLY A 11 -0.18 -11.78 -8.93
C GLY A 11 -1.59 -11.22 -9.04
N LEU A 12 -2.52 -11.65 -8.17
CA LEU A 12 -3.88 -11.13 -8.11
C LEU A 12 -3.88 -9.63 -7.88
N THR A 13 -3.05 -9.11 -6.97
CA THR A 13 -2.97 -7.68 -6.70
C THR A 13 -2.47 -6.89 -7.91
N ILE A 14 -1.51 -7.42 -8.68
CA ILE A 14 -1.07 -6.82 -9.95
C ILE A 14 -2.23 -6.79 -10.95
N PHE A 15 -2.94 -7.90 -11.14
CA PHE A 15 -4.10 -7.97 -12.04
C PHE A 15 -5.21 -7.00 -11.63
N THR A 16 -5.54 -6.93 -10.33
CA THR A 16 -6.51 -5.98 -9.79
C THR A 16 -6.05 -4.55 -10.06
N THR A 17 -4.78 -4.25 -9.84
CA THR A 17 -4.24 -2.91 -10.13
C THR A 17 -4.38 -2.55 -11.61
N GLY A 18 -4.12 -3.50 -12.50
CA GLY A 18 -4.35 -3.33 -13.94
C GLY A 18 -5.82 -3.11 -14.30
N ALA A 19 -6.72 -3.92 -13.73
CA ALA A 19 -8.16 -3.85 -14.00
C ALA A 19 -8.80 -2.55 -13.50
N PHE A 20 -8.38 -2.05 -12.34
CA PHE A 20 -8.88 -0.81 -11.77
C PHE A 20 -8.15 0.43 -12.30
N ARG A 21 -7.06 0.29 -13.07
CA ARG A 21 -6.28 1.41 -13.63
C ARG A 21 -7.12 2.55 -14.22
N PRO A 22 -8.16 2.33 -15.07
CA PRO A 22 -8.98 3.41 -15.63
C PRO A 22 -9.78 4.20 -14.58
N LEU A 23 -10.18 3.55 -13.47
CA LEU A 23 -10.85 4.20 -12.34
C LEU A 23 -9.86 4.97 -11.45
N LEU A 24 -8.57 4.66 -11.57
CA LEU A 24 -7.47 5.12 -10.72
C LEU A 24 -6.72 6.33 -11.33
N VAL A 25 -7.02 6.76 -12.57
CA VAL A 25 -6.22 7.72 -13.37
C VAL A 25 -6.18 9.14 -12.79
N LYS A 26 -7.22 9.61 -12.08
CA LYS A 26 -7.31 11.02 -11.64
C LYS A 26 -6.92 11.27 -10.18
N THR A 27 -6.87 10.24 -9.35
CA THR A 27 -6.74 10.41 -7.88
C THR A 27 -5.89 9.32 -7.22
N ALA A 28 -5.42 8.30 -7.96
CA ALA A 28 -5.08 7.03 -7.34
C ALA A 28 -3.66 6.52 -7.57
N ALA A 29 -2.72 7.45 -7.66
CA ALA A 29 -1.36 7.22 -7.17
C ALA A 29 -1.34 6.63 -5.72
N VAL A 30 -2.40 6.93 -4.95
CA VAL A 30 -2.46 6.92 -3.48
C VAL A 30 -3.05 5.66 -2.85
N ALA A 31 -3.85 4.90 -3.60
CA ALA A 31 -4.67 3.82 -3.04
C ALA A 31 -4.81 2.62 -3.98
N ASP A 32 -3.85 2.43 -4.89
CA ASP A 32 -3.89 1.24 -5.74
C ASP A 32 -3.76 -0.05 -4.90
N PRO A 33 -4.30 -1.18 -5.38
CA PRO A 33 -4.27 -2.44 -4.65
C PRO A 33 -2.85 -2.89 -4.26
N LEU A 34 -1.84 -2.57 -5.07
CA LEU A 34 -0.44 -2.89 -4.80
C LEU A 34 0.13 -2.14 -3.60
N LEU A 35 -0.18 -0.85 -3.49
CA LEU A 35 0.22 0.00 -2.38
C LEU A 35 -0.47 -0.44 -1.09
N ILE A 36 -1.74 -0.84 -1.19
CA ILE A 36 -2.50 -1.40 -0.07
C ILE A 36 -1.90 -2.72 0.41
N LEU A 37 -1.49 -3.59 -0.52
CA LEU A 37 -0.77 -4.82 -0.19
C LEU A 37 0.55 -4.50 0.53
N LEU A 38 1.33 -3.52 0.04
CA LEU A 38 2.57 -3.10 0.67
C LEU A 38 2.35 -2.60 2.10
N VAL A 39 1.35 -1.75 2.31
CA VAL A 39 1.00 -1.23 3.64
C VAL A 39 0.55 -2.35 4.57
N TRP A 40 -0.25 -3.30 4.06
CA TRP A 40 -0.69 -4.46 4.83
C TRP A 40 0.50 -5.32 5.29
N PHE A 41 1.45 -5.60 4.39
CA PHE A 41 2.69 -6.30 4.77
C PHE A 41 3.55 -5.48 5.74
N ALA A 42 3.62 -4.17 5.58
CA ALA A 42 4.34 -3.28 6.50
C ALA A 42 3.74 -3.29 7.92
N LEU A 43 2.42 -3.43 8.02
CA LEU A 43 1.68 -3.55 9.26
C LEU A 43 1.86 -4.90 9.97
N VAL A 44 1.79 -6.01 9.24
CA VAL A 44 1.62 -7.33 9.86
C VAL A 44 2.88 -8.20 9.77
N ASP A 45 3.82 -7.89 8.88
CA ASP A 45 4.86 -8.83 8.46
C ASP A 45 6.31 -8.35 8.69
N ARG A 46 7.27 -9.22 8.35
CA ARG A 46 8.72 -9.04 8.48
C ARG A 46 9.34 -8.36 7.27
N TRP A 47 10.45 -7.66 7.51
CA TRP A 47 11.23 -6.93 6.51
C TRP A 47 11.51 -7.70 5.19
N PRO A 48 11.93 -8.97 5.20
CA PRO A 48 12.26 -9.66 3.94
C PRO A 48 11.09 -9.73 2.96
N ARG A 49 9.86 -9.91 3.44
CA ARG A 49 8.67 -9.98 2.59
C ARG A 49 8.28 -8.61 2.06
N ILE A 50 8.41 -7.57 2.90
CA ILE A 50 8.15 -6.19 2.51
C ILE A 50 9.10 -5.75 1.41
N VAL A 51 10.39 -6.11 1.51
CA VAL A 51 11.38 -5.79 0.48
C VAL A 51 11.04 -6.46 -0.85
N VAL A 52 10.56 -7.72 -0.84
CA VAL A 52 10.12 -8.41 -2.06
C VAL A 52 8.89 -7.74 -2.67
N VAL A 53 7.89 -7.38 -1.86
CA VAL A 53 6.70 -6.68 -2.38
C VAL A 53 7.08 -5.31 -2.93
N LEU A 54 7.93 -4.57 -2.21
CA LEU A 54 8.45 -3.28 -2.63
C LEU A 54 9.21 -3.40 -3.96
N SER A 55 10.10 -4.38 -4.12
CA SER A 55 10.86 -4.56 -5.35
C SER A 55 9.95 -4.87 -6.54
N VAL A 56 8.95 -5.73 -6.36
CA VAL A 56 7.96 -6.03 -7.40
C VAL A 56 7.19 -4.77 -7.79
N ILE A 57 6.73 -3.97 -6.83
CA ILE A 57 6.01 -2.72 -7.11
C ILE A 57 6.89 -1.75 -7.89
N CYS A 58 8.16 -1.59 -7.48
CA CYS A 58 9.12 -0.76 -8.20
C CYS A 58 9.32 -1.25 -9.64
N THR A 59 9.55 -2.55 -9.85
CA THR A 59 9.71 -3.12 -11.20
C THR A 59 8.46 -2.94 -12.04
N TYR A 60 7.27 -3.20 -11.49
CA TYR A 60 5.99 -3.00 -12.17
C TYR A 60 5.80 -1.54 -12.59
N ARG A 61 5.97 -0.58 -11.67
CA ARG A 61 5.79 0.85 -11.94
C ARG A 61 6.82 1.39 -12.94
N LEU A 62 8.08 0.98 -12.83
CA LEU A 62 9.15 1.39 -13.76
C LEU A 62 8.98 0.78 -15.15
N SER A 63 8.56 -0.48 -15.26
CA SER A 63 8.29 -1.14 -16.54
C SER A 63 7.16 -0.47 -17.32
N GLY A 64 6.27 0.23 -16.63
CA GLY A 64 5.22 1.06 -17.23
C GLY A 64 5.72 2.33 -17.91
N GLY A 65 7.01 2.69 -17.76
CA GLY A 65 7.70 3.72 -18.54
C GLY A 65 7.32 5.18 -18.26
N ILE A 66 6.57 5.45 -17.18
CA ILE A 66 5.95 6.77 -16.94
C ILE A 66 6.71 7.62 -15.92
N SER A 67 7.63 7.06 -15.13
CA SER A 67 8.21 7.75 -13.98
C SER A 67 9.68 7.43 -13.73
N THR A 68 10.41 8.41 -13.19
CA THR A 68 11.81 8.23 -12.78
C THR A 68 11.91 7.31 -11.56
N PRO A 69 13.07 6.65 -11.32
CA PRO A 69 13.27 5.85 -10.11
C PRO A 69 12.95 6.59 -8.82
N LEU A 70 13.23 7.90 -8.76
CA LEU A 70 12.97 8.73 -7.59
C LEU A 70 11.47 8.96 -7.37
N GLU A 71 10.71 9.24 -8.44
CA GLU A 71 9.25 9.38 -8.41
C GLU A 71 8.53 8.10 -7.95
N VAL A 72 9.12 6.93 -8.22
CA VAL A 72 8.56 5.65 -7.79
C VAL A 72 8.98 5.32 -6.35
N VAL A 73 10.27 5.45 -6.05
CA VAL A 73 10.82 4.94 -4.78
C VAL A 73 10.52 5.87 -3.60
N ALA A 74 10.61 7.19 -3.78
CA ALA A 74 10.46 8.13 -2.66
C ALA A 74 9.08 8.06 -1.98
N PRO A 75 7.95 8.05 -2.72
CA PRO A 75 6.63 7.89 -2.11
C PRO A 75 6.47 6.55 -1.39
N LEU A 76 6.97 5.45 -1.98
CA LEU A 76 6.87 4.11 -1.38
C LEU A 76 7.66 4.01 -0.07
N LEU A 77 8.86 4.58 -0.03
CA LEU A 77 9.67 4.64 1.19
C LEU A 77 9.00 5.49 2.27
N LEU A 78 8.44 6.65 1.91
CA LEU A 78 7.73 7.49 2.87
C LEU A 78 6.54 6.75 3.49
N VAL A 79 5.73 6.06 2.68
CA VAL A 79 4.62 5.22 3.15
C VAL A 79 5.13 4.15 4.12
N LEU A 80 6.20 3.43 3.76
CA LEU A 80 6.77 2.39 4.62
C LEU A 80 7.25 2.94 5.97
N ILE A 81 7.97 4.06 5.96
CA ILE A 81 8.47 4.73 7.17
C ILE A 81 7.29 5.20 8.02
N ALA A 82 6.28 5.84 7.42
CA ALA A 82 5.10 6.33 8.12
C ALA A 82 4.30 5.20 8.77
N VAL A 83 4.02 4.11 8.04
CA VAL A 83 3.32 2.95 8.59
C VAL A 83 4.10 2.34 9.75
N ARG A 84 5.42 2.17 9.60
CA ARG A 84 6.27 1.58 10.64
C ARG A 84 6.39 2.47 11.88
N GLY A 85 6.53 3.77 11.70
CA GLY A 85 6.57 4.75 12.78
C GLY A 85 5.24 4.81 13.54
N LEU A 86 4.12 4.95 12.83
CA LEU A 86 2.79 5.02 13.45
C LEU A 86 2.41 3.70 14.14
N ARG A 87 2.82 2.55 13.60
CA ARG A 87 2.65 1.23 14.24
C ARG A 87 3.35 1.13 15.59
N GLN A 88 4.42 1.88 15.85
CA GLN A 88 5.07 1.88 17.17
C GLN A 88 4.23 2.61 18.23
N LEU A 89 3.37 3.54 17.80
CA LEU A 89 2.54 4.38 18.66
C LEU A 89 1.12 3.83 18.82
N LEU A 90 0.61 3.12 17.82
CA LEU A 90 -0.76 2.64 17.74
C LEU A 90 -0.81 1.13 17.54
N ASP A 91 -1.75 0.48 18.24
CA ASP A 91 -1.98 -0.96 18.11
C ASP A 91 -2.51 -1.30 16.70
N PRO A 92 -1.75 -2.08 15.89
CA PRO A 92 -2.13 -2.41 14.53
C PRO A 92 -3.25 -3.46 14.42
N TYR A 93 -3.59 -4.15 15.51
CA TYR A 93 -4.59 -5.23 15.50
C TYR A 93 -6.01 -4.71 15.73
N HIS A 94 -6.16 -3.51 16.30
CA HIS A 94 -7.47 -2.89 16.47
C HIS A 94 -7.91 -2.21 15.17
N PRO A 95 -9.10 -2.52 14.62
CA PRO A 95 -9.51 -2.08 13.28
C PRO A 95 -9.47 -0.55 13.13
N TRP A 96 -10.02 0.19 14.10
CA TRP A 96 -10.04 1.66 14.07
C TRP A 96 -8.66 2.30 14.16
N LYS A 97 -7.74 1.72 14.97
CA LYS A 97 -6.38 2.25 15.11
C LYS A 97 -5.55 1.97 13.86
N ARG A 98 -5.86 0.87 13.17
CA ARG A 98 -5.25 0.55 11.89
C ARG A 98 -5.59 1.58 10.81
N PHE A 99 -6.84 2.05 10.74
CA PHE A 99 -7.18 3.16 9.84
C PHE A 99 -6.41 4.44 10.18
N GLN A 100 -6.20 4.74 11.47
CA GLN A 100 -5.39 5.87 11.92
C GLN A 100 -3.88 5.73 11.58
N ILE A 101 -3.40 4.52 11.27
CA ILE A 101 -2.03 4.29 10.77
C ILE A 101 -2.01 4.42 9.24
N VAL A 102 -2.93 3.71 8.58
CA VAL A 102 -2.91 3.48 7.14
C VAL A 102 -3.29 4.72 6.36
N ILE A 103 -4.38 5.39 6.75
CA ILE A 103 -4.90 6.54 6.00
C ILE A 103 -3.86 7.66 5.99
N PRO A 104 -3.27 8.09 7.13
CA PRO A 104 -2.26 9.14 7.12
C PRO A 104 -1.00 8.74 6.36
N ALA A 105 -0.55 7.48 6.48
CA ALA A 105 0.63 7.02 5.76
C ALA A 105 0.44 7.04 4.24
N LEU A 106 -0.72 6.58 3.76
CA LEU A 106 -1.07 6.61 2.34
C LEU A 106 -1.24 8.05 1.83
N LEU A 107 -1.88 8.93 2.61
CA LEU A 107 -1.99 10.36 2.29
C LEU A 107 -0.61 11.04 2.21
N LEU A 108 0.33 10.70 3.09
CA LEU A 108 1.69 11.22 3.00
C LEU A 108 2.38 10.79 1.70
N GLY A 109 2.23 9.52 1.31
CA GLY A 109 2.69 9.02 0.01
C GLY A 109 2.05 9.78 -1.16
N ALA A 110 0.75 10.04 -1.09
CA ALA A 110 0.00 10.84 -2.06
C ALA A 110 0.59 12.22 -2.28
N VAL A 111 0.75 12.94 -1.17
CA VAL A 111 1.16 14.33 -1.16
C VAL A 111 2.58 14.44 -1.69
N LEU A 112 3.46 13.52 -1.29
CA LEU A 112 4.82 13.48 -1.82
C LEU A 112 4.82 13.13 -3.31
N GLN A 113 4.01 12.18 -3.76
CA GLN A 113 3.95 11.81 -5.17
C GLN A 113 3.44 12.97 -6.04
N GLU A 114 2.37 13.64 -5.61
CA GLU A 114 1.83 14.82 -6.31
C GLU A 114 2.85 15.97 -6.32
N PHE A 115 3.52 16.21 -5.19
CA PHE A 115 4.56 17.23 -5.10
C PHE A 115 5.74 16.97 -6.06
N ILE A 116 6.20 15.72 -6.17
CA ILE A 116 7.30 15.36 -7.08
C ILE A 116 6.86 15.48 -8.55
N LEU A 117 5.63 15.06 -8.88
CA LEU A 117 5.15 15.05 -10.27
C LEU A 117 4.71 16.43 -10.78
N ALA A 118 3.95 17.18 -9.98
CA ALA A 118 3.38 18.46 -10.35
C ALA A 118 4.26 19.65 -9.93
N GLY A 119 5.22 19.46 -9.02
CA GLY A 119 6.06 20.53 -8.48
C GLY A 119 5.32 21.51 -7.57
N SER A 120 4.08 21.19 -7.18
CA SER A 120 3.22 22.04 -6.36
C SER A 120 2.58 21.27 -5.21
N LEU A 121 2.24 21.97 -4.13
CA LEU A 121 1.49 21.36 -3.03
C LEU A 121 0.07 20.98 -3.51
N PRO A 122 -0.43 19.80 -3.12
CA PRO A 122 -1.78 19.39 -3.46
C PRO A 122 -2.83 20.31 -2.82
N THR A 123 -3.96 20.46 -3.51
CA THR A 123 -5.09 21.24 -3.02
C THR A 123 -5.82 20.54 -1.88
N ILE A 124 -6.61 21.30 -1.11
CA ILE A 124 -7.45 20.75 -0.04
C ILE A 124 -8.46 19.74 -0.60
N SER A 125 -9.02 20.01 -1.79
CA SER A 125 -9.92 19.06 -2.47
C SER A 125 -9.22 17.74 -2.78
N PHE A 126 -7.97 17.78 -3.28
CA PHE A 126 -7.17 16.58 -3.50
C PHE A 126 -6.99 15.76 -2.22
N MET A 127 -6.68 16.41 -1.09
CA MET A 127 -6.52 15.72 0.19
C MET A 127 -7.83 15.07 0.66
N PHE A 128 -8.96 15.76 0.51
CA PHE A 128 -10.28 15.23 0.88
C PHE A 128 -10.68 14.03 0.01
N ASP A 129 -10.56 14.15 -1.31
CA ASP A 129 -10.91 13.08 -2.24
C ASP A 129 -10.01 11.86 -2.04
N SER A 130 -8.70 12.10 -1.87
CA SER A 130 -7.73 11.03 -1.59
C SER A 130 -8.02 10.32 -0.27
N CYS A 131 -8.42 11.05 0.77
CA CYS A 131 -8.76 10.47 2.07
C CYS A 131 -9.95 9.50 1.97
N TRP A 132 -11.01 9.91 1.27
CA TRP A 132 -12.19 9.07 1.06
C TRP A 132 -11.88 7.82 0.24
N ILE A 133 -11.12 7.98 -0.85
CA ILE A 133 -10.73 6.85 -1.70
C ILE A 133 -9.85 5.87 -0.93
N VAL A 134 -8.85 6.37 -0.21
CA VAL A 134 -8.01 5.54 0.65
C VAL A 134 -8.83 4.79 1.69
N ALA A 135 -9.72 5.50 2.40
CA ALA A 135 -10.57 4.87 3.40
C ALA A 135 -11.43 3.75 2.80
N LEU A 136 -12.03 3.98 1.63
CA LEU A 136 -12.86 3.01 0.92
C LEU A 136 -12.07 1.77 0.50
N PHE A 137 -10.92 1.95 -0.15
CA PHE A 137 -10.12 0.82 -0.61
C PHE A 137 -9.51 0.03 0.55
N VAL A 138 -9.08 0.72 1.62
CA VAL A 138 -8.58 0.06 2.84
C VAL A 138 -9.70 -0.76 3.48
N ALA A 139 -10.90 -0.18 3.63
CA ALA A 139 -12.05 -0.88 4.20
C ALA A 139 -12.46 -2.12 3.37
N LEU A 140 -12.27 -2.07 2.05
CA LEU A 140 -12.64 -3.17 1.15
C LEU A 140 -11.57 -4.26 1.09
N LEU A 141 -10.29 -3.90 1.01
CA LEU A 141 -9.19 -4.85 0.80
C LEU A 141 -8.60 -5.40 2.09
N PHE A 142 -8.58 -4.64 3.19
CA PHE A 142 -7.96 -5.12 4.44
C PHE A 142 -8.64 -6.35 5.01
N PRO A 143 -9.98 -6.45 5.09
CA PRO A 143 -10.64 -7.66 5.57
C PRO A 143 -10.28 -8.88 4.72
N VAL A 144 -10.24 -8.72 3.39
CA VAL A 144 -9.83 -9.80 2.47
C VAL A 144 -8.39 -10.23 2.74
N LEU A 145 -7.47 -9.28 2.86
CA LEU A 145 -6.07 -9.56 3.16
C LEU A 145 -5.89 -10.21 4.54
N ASP A 146 -6.63 -9.78 5.55
CA ASP A 146 -6.60 -10.38 6.88
C ASP A 146 -7.07 -11.84 6.87
N LEU A 147 -8.09 -12.18 6.07
CA LEU A 147 -8.53 -13.56 5.84
C LEU A 147 -7.45 -14.42 5.16
N THR A 148 -6.54 -13.81 4.39
CA THR A 148 -5.41 -14.52 3.78
C THR A 148 -4.20 -14.71 4.70
N THR A 149 -4.13 -14.01 5.85
CA THR A 149 -3.05 -14.15 6.85
C THR A 149 -2.69 -15.61 7.20
N PRO A 150 -3.65 -16.51 7.50
CA PRO A 150 -3.34 -17.91 7.80
C PRO A 150 -2.70 -18.67 6.64
N LEU A 151 -2.98 -18.29 5.38
CA LEU A 151 -2.38 -18.92 4.19
C LEU A 151 -0.90 -18.54 4.02
N LEU A 152 -0.53 -17.34 4.49
CA LEU A 152 0.82 -16.77 4.42
C LEU A 152 1.71 -17.16 5.61
N ARG A 153 1.12 -17.56 6.73
CA ARG A 153 1.84 -18.14 7.87
C ARG A 153 2.09 -19.62 7.62
N SER A 154 3.35 -20.05 7.70
CA SER A 154 3.68 -21.47 7.67
C SER A 154 3.30 -22.11 9.00
N ALA A 155 2.09 -22.66 9.11
CA ALA A 155 1.65 -23.69 10.08
C ALA A 155 2.40 -23.73 11.44
N ARG A 156 2.63 -22.57 12.04
CA ARG A 156 3.15 -22.40 13.40
C ARG A 156 2.47 -21.15 13.89
N PHE A 157 1.33 -21.35 14.56
CA PHE A 157 1.16 -21.08 15.98
C PHE A 157 -0.27 -21.48 16.38
N PRO A 158 -0.48 -22.43 17.31
CA PRO A 158 -1.49 -22.20 18.32
C PRO A 158 -1.06 -20.99 19.17
N LEU A 159 -2.06 -20.18 19.56
CA LEU A 159 -1.93 -19.00 20.41
C LEU A 159 -1.27 -19.33 21.76
#